data_AF-A0AAE3H4W4-F1
#
_entry.id   AF-A0AAE3H4W4-F1
#
_cell.length_a   1.000
_cell.length_b   1.000
_cell.length_c   1.000
_cell.angle_alpha   90.00
_cell.angle_beta   90.00
_cell.angle_gamma   90.00
#
_symmetry.space_group_name_H-M   'P 1'
#
loop_
_entity.id
_entity.type
_entity.pdbx_description
1 polymer ?
#
loop_
_entity_poly.entity_id
_entity_poly.type
_entity_poly.pdbx_seq_one_letter_code
_entity_poly.pdbx_strand_id
1 'polypeptide(L)'
;KMGMLYSFLTSSQFKQQMEAIVDGFTNLKSELDKEKRAMQRIWKEREMQIEKVIGNTIDMYGSIKGIAGNAIAPIQYLELGGGDDIEVD
;
A
#
# COMPACT_ATOMS: atom_id res chain seq x y z
N LYS A 1 5.95 5.25 -51.69
CA LYS A 1 5.86 5.44 -50.22
C LYS A 1 5.20 4.25 -49.51
N MET A 2 4.01 3.78 -49.91
CA MET A 2 3.36 2.60 -49.29
C MET A 2 4.17 1.29 -49.37
N GLY A 3 4.91 1.05 -50.46
CA GLY A 3 5.73 -0.17 -50.59
C GLY A 3 6.90 -0.27 -49.60
N MET A 4 7.49 0.86 -49.18
CA MET A 4 8.55 0.85 -48.16
C MET A 4 8.00 0.55 -46.77
N LEU A 5 6.83 1.11 -46.42
CA LEU A 5 6.17 0.80 -45.16
C LEU A 5 5.77 -0.68 -45.09
N TYR A 6 5.15 -1.19 -46.15
CA TYR A 6 4.78 -2.60 -46.24
C TYR A 6 6.01 -3.51 -46.12
N SER A 7 7.08 -3.23 -46.88
CA SER A 7 8.33 -3.99 -46.80
C SER A 7 8.96 -3.99 -45.41
N PHE A 8 8.85 -2.88 -44.68
CA PHE A 8 9.34 -2.80 -43.29
C PHE A 8 8.45 -3.61 -42.34
N LEU A 9 7.12 -3.45 -42.42
CA LEU A 9 6.16 -4.19 -41.58
C LEU A 9 6.23 -5.70 -41.77
N THR A 10 6.59 -6.17 -42.97
CA THR A 10 6.80 -7.60 -43.26
C THR A 10 8.25 -8.07 -43.05
N SER A 11 9.15 -7.19 -42.61
CA SER A 11 10.56 -7.52 -42.42
C SER A 11 10.80 -8.32 -41.13
N SER A 12 11.88 -9.09 -41.12
CA SER A 12 12.39 -9.73 -39.90
C SER A 12 12.78 -8.70 -38.83
N GLN A 13 13.26 -7.52 -39.23
CA GLN A 13 13.63 -6.45 -38.33
C GLN A 13 12.43 -5.93 -37.53
N PHE A 14 11.30 -5.69 -38.20
CA PHE A 14 10.07 -5.28 -37.52
C PHE A 14 9.59 -6.35 -36.54
N LYS A 15 9.63 -7.62 -36.95
CA LYS A 15 9.28 -8.74 -36.06
C LYS A 15 10.15 -8.78 -34.80
N GLN A 16 11.47 -8.66 -34.94
CA GLN A 16 12.40 -8.62 -33.81
C GLN A 16 12.14 -7.44 -32.87
N GLN A 17 11.83 -6.26 -33.41
CA GLN A 17 11.47 -5.10 -32.62
C GLN A 17 10.18 -5.34 -31.83
N MET A 18 9.16 -5.92 -32.46
CA MET A 18 7.91 -6.27 -31.79
C MET A 18 8.10 -7.32 -30.70
N GLU A 19 8.92 -8.34 -30.94
CA GLU A 19 9.27 -9.36 -29.94
C GLU A 19 9.97 -8.73 -28.73
N ALA A 20 10.98 -7.87 -28.95
CA ALA A 20 11.66 -7.16 -27.87
C ALA A 20 10.72 -6.26 -27.05
N ILE A 21 9.74 -5.62 -27.71
CA ILE A 21 8.72 -4.80 -27.05
C ILE A 21 7.80 -5.69 -26.18
N VAL A 22 7.33 -6.82 -26.72
CA VAL A 22 6.47 -7.76 -25.99
C VAL A 22 7.20 -8.36 -24.79
N ASP A 23 8.47 -8.71 -24.94
CA ASP A 23 9.31 -9.20 -23.85
C ASP A 23 9.47 -8.14 -22.77
N GLY A 24 9.72 -6.88 -23.16
CA GLY A 24 9.79 -5.74 -22.26
C GLY A 24 8.52 -5.57 -21.43
N PHE A 25 7.35 -5.57 -22.07
CA PHE A 25 6.07 -5.46 -21.36
C PHE A 25 5.77 -6.66 -20.46
N THR A 26 6.12 -7.86 -20.90
CA THR A 26 5.92 -9.09 -20.12
C THR A 26 6.77 -9.06 -18.84
N ASN A 27 8.02 -8.61 -18.96
CA ASN A 27 8.92 -8.43 -17.81
C ASN A 27 8.38 -7.37 -16.84
N LEU A 28 8.02 -6.19 -17.34
CA LEU A 28 7.46 -5.12 -16.51
C LEU A 28 6.19 -5.56 -15.77
N LYS A 29 5.30 -6.31 -16.44
CA LYS A 29 4.09 -6.85 -15.82
C LYS A 29 4.42 -7.84 -14.69
N SER A 30 5.39 -8.71 -14.92
CA SER A 30 5.85 -9.71 -13.94
C SER A 30 6.47 -9.04 -12.70
N GLU A 31 7.31 -8.02 -12.91
CA GLU A 31 7.89 -7.22 -11.84
C GLU A 31 6.81 -6.52 -11.01
N LEU A 32 5.87 -5.83 -11.67
CA LEU A 32 4.75 -5.17 -11.00
C LEU A 32 3.93 -6.16 -10.15
N ASP A 33 3.68 -7.37 -10.65
CA ASP A 33 2.93 -8.37 -9.89
C ASP A 33 3.72 -8.92 -8.69
N LYS A 34 5.05 -8.99 -8.77
CA LYS A 34 5.91 -9.31 -7.62
C LYS A 34 5.88 -8.18 -6.58
N GLU A 35 6.00 -6.93 -7.03
CA GLU A 35 5.92 -5.76 -6.15
C GLU A 35 4.60 -5.70 -5.41
N LYS A 36 3.47 -5.91 -6.11
CA LYS A 36 2.15 -5.95 -5.49
C LYS A 36 2.05 -6.98 -4.37
N ARG A 37 2.53 -8.21 -4.61
CA ARG A 37 2.52 -9.26 -3.58
C ARG A 37 3.42 -8.93 -2.39
N ALA A 38 4.62 -8.40 -2.65
CA ALA A 38 5.53 -7.97 -1.58
C ALA A 38 4.91 -6.84 -0.75
N MET A 39 4.28 -5.87 -1.41
CA MET A 39 3.66 -4.73 -0.74
C MET A 39 2.46 -5.14 0.11
N GLN A 40 1.61 -6.05 -0.39
CA GLN A 40 0.51 -6.60 0.40
C GLN A 40 1.00 -7.24 1.72
N ARG A 41 2.11 -7.97 1.68
CA ARG A 41 2.74 -8.52 2.88
C ARG A 41 3.23 -7.42 3.82
N ILE A 42 3.94 -6.42 3.29
CA ILE A 42 4.49 -5.30 4.08
C ILE A 42 3.36 -4.51 4.75
N TRP A 43 2.26 -4.24 4.04
CA TRP A 43 1.10 -3.57 4.61
C TRP A 43 0.51 -4.37 5.76
N LYS A 44 0.29 -5.67 5.58
CA LYS A 44 -0.23 -6.53 6.65
C LYS A 44 0.68 -6.57 7.88
N GLU A 45 2.00 -6.63 7.68
CA GLU A 45 2.96 -6.55 8.78
C GLU A 45 2.87 -5.21 9.53
N ARG A 46 2.71 -4.10 8.80
CA ARG A 46 2.56 -2.76 9.39
C ARG A 46 1.23 -2.56 10.10
N GLU A 47 0.13 -3.04 9.53
CA GLU A 47 -1.20 -3.00 10.15
C GLU A 47 -1.16 -3.67 11.53
N MET A 48 -0.59 -4.88 11.62
CA MET A 48 -0.43 -5.59 12.88
C MET A 48 0.45 -4.83 13.89
N GLN A 49 1.51 -4.16 13.43
CA GLN A 49 2.35 -3.34 14.31
C GLN A 49 1.60 -2.11 14.83
N ILE A 50 0.82 -1.45 13.97
CA ILE A 50 0.00 -0.28 14.33
C ILE A 50 -1.05 -0.70 15.37
N GLU A 51 -1.78 -1.79 15.14
CA GLU A 51 -2.75 -2.33 16.08
C GLU A 51 -2.12 -2.64 17.45
N LYS A 52 -0.93 -3.24 17.45
CA LYS A 52 -0.21 -3.53 18.69
C LYS A 52 0.15 -2.26 19.45
N VAL A 53 0.62 -1.23 18.76
CA VAL A 53 0.97 0.05 19.40
C VAL A 53 -0.29 0.72 19.96
N ILE A 54 -1.40 0.73 19.21
CA ILE A 54 -2.69 1.24 19.67
C ILE A 54 -3.13 0.52 20.95
N GLY A 55 -3.10 -0.82 20.95
CA GLY A 55 -3.45 -1.63 22.12
C GLY A 55 -2.60 -1.27 23.34
N ASN A 56 -1.27 -1.22 23.19
CA ASN A 56 -0.37 -0.83 24.26
C ASN A 56 -0.65 0.60 24.78
N THR A 57 -0.99 1.54 23.90
CA THR A 57 -1.34 2.91 24.30
C THR A 57 -2.64 2.93 25.10
N ILE A 58 -3.65 2.17 24.69
CA ILE A 58 -4.92 2.03 25.43
C ILE A 58 -4.65 1.42 26.83
N ASP A 59 -3.89 0.32 26.89
CA ASP A 59 -3.56 -0.36 28.16
C ASP A 59 -2.81 0.56 29.11
N MET A 60 -1.83 1.31 28.60
CA MET A 60 -1.08 2.29 29.38
C MET A 60 -1.98 3.42 29.89
N TYR A 61 -2.82 3.99 29.02
CA TYR A 61 -3.74 5.06 29.39
C TYR A 61 -4.76 4.59 30.44
N GLY A 62 -5.37 3.41 30.25
CA GLY A 62 -6.28 2.80 31.21
C GLY A 62 -5.63 2.52 32.56
N SER A 63 -4.38 2.00 32.55
CA SER A 63 -3.61 1.77 33.78
C SER A 63 -3.34 3.07 34.54
N ILE A 64 -2.90 4.12 33.84
CA ILE A 64 -2.63 5.43 34.42
C ILE A 64 -3.90 6.05 34.98
N LYS A 65 -5.02 6.01 34.24
CA LYS A 65 -6.33 6.52 34.69
C LYS A 65 -6.85 5.73 35.89
N GLY A 66 -6.61 4.42 35.96
CA GLY A 66 -6.97 3.61 37.13
C GLY A 66 -6.18 3.98 38.39
N ILE A 67 -4.89 4.31 38.26
CA ILE A 67 -4.02 4.70 39.39
C ILE A 67 -4.29 6.13 39.84
N ALA A 68 -4.33 7.08 38.89
CA ALA A 68 -4.39 8.51 39.18
C ALA A 68 -5.83 9.06 39.24
N GLY A 69 -6.82 8.27 38.80
CA GLY A 69 -8.21 8.68 38.75
C GLY A 69 -8.42 9.95 37.93
N ASN A 70 -9.18 10.89 38.49
CA ASN A 70 -9.53 12.16 37.85
C ASN A 70 -8.36 13.18 37.78
N ALA A 71 -7.17 12.84 38.27
CA ALA A 71 -6.01 13.72 38.18
C ALA A 71 -5.40 13.75 36.76
N ILE A 72 -5.73 12.78 35.91
CA ILE A 72 -5.28 12.71 34.52
C ILE A 72 -6.35 13.29 33.61
N ALA A 73 -5.94 14.21 32.73
CA ALA A 73 -6.84 14.79 31.74
C ALA A 73 -7.31 13.72 30.75
N PRO A 74 -8.60 13.69 30.38
CA PRO A 74 -9.11 12.72 29.45
C PRO A 74 -8.51 12.92 28.05
N ILE A 75 -8.07 11.84 27.43
CA ILE A 75 -7.69 11.83 26.01
C ILE A 75 -8.94 11.46 25.22
N GLN A 76 -9.59 12.45 24.61
CA GLN A 76 -10.88 12.30 23.91
C GLN A 76 -10.95 11.06 23.01
N TYR A 77 -9.95 10.82 22.17
CA TYR A 77 -9.91 9.68 21.24
C TYR A 77 -9.88 8.30 21.93
N LEU A 78 -9.52 8.24 23.22
CA LEU A 78 -9.50 7.01 24.02
C LEU A 78 -10.71 6.90 24.95
N GLU A 79 -11.64 7.86 24.91
CA GLU A 79 -12.87 7.89 25.68
C GLU A 79 -14.07 7.52 24.81
N LEU A 80 -15.11 6.97 25.45
CA LEU A 80 -16.35 6.62 24.76
C LEU A 80 -17.02 7.89 24.21
N GLY A 81 -17.18 7.97 22.88
CA GLY A 81 -17.80 9.10 22.18
C GLY A 81 -16.85 10.22 21.73
N GLY A 82 -15.53 10.10 21.94
CA GLY A 82 -14.56 11.14 21.54
C GLY A 82 -13.86 10.91 20.20
N GLY A 83 -14.30 9.92 19.41
CA GLY A 83 -13.75 9.58 18.08
C GLY A 83 -14.72 9.76 16.90
N ASP A 84 -15.99 10.05 17.16
CA ASP A 84 -17.05 10.09 16.13
C ASP A 84 -17.11 11.43 15.37
N ASP A 85 -16.36 12.45 15.81
CA ASP A 85 -16.37 13.80 15.23
C ASP A 85 -15.30 14.04 14.16
N ILE A 86 -14.52 13.02 13.77
CA ILE A 86 -13.53 13.15 12.70
C ILE A 86 -14.17 12.68 11.39
N GLU A 87 -14.78 13.60 10.64
CA GLU A 87 -15.01 13.41 9.21
C GLU A 87 -13.67 13.15 8.54
N VAL A 88 -13.51 11.94 8.01
CA VAL A 88 -12.38 11.58 7.15
C VAL A 88 -12.77 12.01 5.73
N ASP A 89 -12.30 13.19 5.31
CA ASP A 89 -12.41 13.66 3.93
C ASP A 89 -11.54 12.81 2.98
#